data_AF-A0A6A3LJB8-F1
#
_entry.id   AF-A0A6A3LJB8-F1
#
_cell.length_a   1.000
_cell.length_b   1.000
_cell.length_c   1.000
_cell.angle_alpha   90.00
_cell.angle_beta   90.00
_cell.angle_gamma   90.00
#
_symmetry.space_group_name_H-M   'P 1'
#
loop_
_entity.id
_entity.type
_entity.pdbx_description
1 polymer ?
#
loop_
_entity_poly.entity_id
_entity_poly.type
_entity_poly.pdbx_seq_one_letter_code
_entity_poly.pdbx_strand_id
1 'polypeptide(L)'
;MAQYCGISSVDKLFDAALAERTNKSALYSASMRNDPASARLFVQNIEAFIEHVLGVSPKHMKAKPFDGLFGPVLAYFGMVETQGGGTHHVHFLVWLADAPPNSEAFDRAVAAHGDQYYRDVEVFTNSVVTTSMPLSVADSLLRPLLC
;
A
#
# COMPACT_ATOMS: atom_id res chain seq x y z
N MET A 1 -12.00 -12.98 24.64
CA MET A 1 -12.70 -12.31 25.75
C MET A 1 -11.69 -11.94 26.84
N ALA A 2 -11.44 -10.64 27.06
CA ALA A 2 -10.97 -9.96 28.29
C ALA A 2 -10.67 -8.48 27.95
N GLN A 3 -10.95 -7.57 28.89
CA GLN A 3 -10.96 -6.09 28.79
C GLN A 3 -9.85 -5.44 29.66
N TYR A 4 -9.49 -4.16 29.36
CA TYR A 4 -9.38 -2.96 30.26
C TYR A 4 -8.27 -1.99 29.74
N CYS A 5 -8.58 -0.83 29.14
CA CYS A 5 -8.95 0.52 29.65
C CYS A 5 -7.79 1.43 30.12
N GLY A 6 -7.56 2.50 29.34
CA GLY A 6 -6.82 3.71 29.68
C GLY A 6 -7.01 4.74 28.55
N ILE A 7 -8.03 5.61 28.69
CA ILE A 7 -8.54 6.51 27.63
C ILE A 7 -7.77 7.84 27.62
N SER A 8 -7.64 8.50 26.47
CA SER A 8 -7.97 9.94 26.39
C SER A 8 -8.26 10.38 24.93
N SER A 9 -9.55 10.32 24.56
CA SER A 9 -10.17 10.92 23.36
C SER A 9 -9.77 10.35 21.99
N VAL A 10 -10.77 9.81 21.28
CA VAL A 10 -10.70 9.45 19.85
C VAL A 10 -10.88 10.65 18.94
N ASP A 11 -11.24 11.82 19.47
CA ASP A 11 -11.69 12.97 18.69
C ASP A 11 -10.53 13.66 17.94
N LYS A 12 -9.28 13.44 18.36
CA LYS A 12 -8.10 14.07 17.73
C LYS A 12 -7.40 13.23 16.66
N LEU A 13 -7.77 11.95 16.50
CA LEU A 13 -7.20 11.12 15.43
C LEU A 13 -7.90 11.41 14.08
N PHE A 14 -9.13 11.92 14.13
CA PHE A 14 -9.99 12.12 12.96
C PHE A 14 -10.09 13.59 12.52
N ASP A 15 -9.72 14.55 13.39
CA ASP A 15 -9.65 15.98 13.08
C ASP A 15 -8.26 16.46 12.62
N ALA A 16 -7.29 15.54 12.50
CA ALA A 16 -6.07 15.86 11.78
C ALA A 16 -6.45 16.04 10.31
N ALA A 17 -6.68 17.30 9.92
CA ALA A 17 -6.71 17.70 8.53
C ALA A 17 -5.46 17.10 7.87
N LEU A 18 -5.67 16.08 7.02
CA LEU A 18 -4.68 15.48 6.12
C LEU A 18 -4.10 16.50 5.11
N ALA A 19 -4.33 17.80 5.33
CA ALA A 19 -3.62 18.90 4.70
C ALA A 19 -2.11 18.86 5.00
N GLU A 20 -1.70 18.26 6.13
CA GLU A 20 -0.29 18.00 6.43
C GLU A 20 0.04 16.50 6.37
N ARG A 21 1.09 16.15 5.63
CA ARG A 21 1.67 14.80 5.60
C ARG A 21 2.14 14.43 7.00
N THR A 22 1.34 13.66 7.73
CA THR A 22 1.75 13.02 8.97
C THR A 22 2.91 12.06 8.69
N ASN A 23 3.98 12.15 9.47
CA ASN A 23 5.17 11.30 9.31
C ASN A 23 4.78 9.82 9.46
N LYS A 24 5.22 8.96 8.53
CA LYS A 24 5.01 7.50 8.55
C LYS A 24 5.34 6.87 9.91
N SER A 25 6.39 7.35 10.58
CA SER A 25 6.79 6.89 11.92
C SER A 25 5.75 7.18 12.99
N ALA A 26 5.04 8.31 12.90
CA ALA A 26 4.01 8.68 13.88
C ALA A 26 2.76 7.82 13.72
N LEU A 27 2.32 7.59 12.47
CA LEU A 27 1.20 6.69 12.15
C LEU A 27 1.51 5.25 12.60
N TYR A 28 2.72 4.77 12.34
CA TYR A 28 3.17 3.44 12.74
C TYR A 28 3.21 3.28 14.28
N SER A 29 3.78 4.26 14.99
CA SER A 29 3.84 4.21 16.45
C SER A 29 2.46 4.27 17.11
N ALA A 30 1.51 5.00 16.50
CA ALA A 30 0.14 5.13 17.02
C ALA A 30 -0.71 3.86 16.79
N SER A 31 -0.48 3.12 15.71
CA SER A 31 -1.24 1.91 15.38
C SER A 31 -0.76 0.66 16.13
N MET A 32 0.55 0.53 16.38
CA MET A 32 1.20 -0.66 16.97
C MET A 32 0.71 -1.08 18.37
N ARG A 33 -0.06 -0.24 19.07
CA ARG A 33 -0.59 -0.51 20.42
C ARG A 33 -2.10 -0.27 20.54
N ASN A 34 -2.79 -0.14 19.40
CA ASN A 34 -4.21 0.15 19.35
C ASN A 34 -4.84 -0.64 18.19
N ASP A 35 -5.27 -1.87 18.47
CA ASP A 35 -5.79 -2.79 17.46
C ASP A 35 -6.94 -2.18 16.63
N PRO A 36 -7.93 -1.47 17.23
CA PRO A 36 -8.95 -0.77 16.46
C PRO A 36 -8.40 0.31 15.51
N ALA A 37 -7.41 1.10 15.95
CA ALA A 37 -6.78 2.11 15.09
C ALA A 37 -5.96 1.45 13.97
N SER A 38 -5.25 0.36 14.28
CA SER A 38 -4.51 -0.42 13.29
C SER A 38 -5.42 -1.02 12.22
N ALA A 39 -6.56 -1.60 12.62
CA ALA A 39 -7.53 -2.16 11.67
C ALA A 39 -8.13 -1.08 10.76
N ARG A 40 -8.44 0.10 11.30
CA ARG A 40 -8.95 1.23 10.52
C ARG A 40 -7.92 1.77 9.53
N LEU A 41 -6.67 1.95 9.96
CA LEU A 41 -5.57 2.37 9.08
C LEU A 41 -5.33 1.33 7.98
N PHE A 42 -5.41 0.04 8.31
CA PHE A 42 -5.32 -1.03 7.33
C PHE A 42 -6.41 -0.89 6.25
N VAL A 43 -7.69 -0.79 6.64
CA VAL A 43 -8.80 -0.61 5.70
C VAL A 43 -8.61 0.63 4.82
N GLN A 44 -8.19 1.76 5.39
CA GLN A 44 -7.90 2.98 4.62
C GLN A 44 -6.77 2.77 3.60
N ASN A 45 -5.71 2.06 3.96
CA ASN A 45 -4.63 1.73 3.03
C ASN A 45 -5.12 0.82 1.89
N ILE A 46 -6.02 -0.12 2.19
CA ILE A 46 -6.64 -0.99 1.17
C ILE A 46 -7.50 -0.18 0.21
N GLU A 47 -8.37 0.68 0.73
CA GLU A 47 -9.23 1.55 -0.09
C GLU A 47 -8.40 2.49 -0.97
N ALA A 48 -7.35 3.10 -0.42
CA ALA A 48 -6.42 3.95 -1.17
C ALA A 48 -5.66 3.17 -2.25
N PHE A 49 -5.25 1.92 -1.98
CA PHE A 49 -4.60 1.06 -2.95
C PHE A 49 -5.55 0.75 -4.12
N ILE A 50 -6.78 0.31 -3.84
CA ILE A 50 -7.77 0.02 -4.88
C ILE A 50 -8.09 1.29 -5.69
N GLU A 51 -8.24 2.43 -5.02
CA GLU A 51 -8.61 3.68 -5.70
C GLU A 51 -7.50 4.27 -6.58
N HIS A 52 -6.26 4.27 -6.10
CA HIS A 52 -5.17 5.02 -6.73
C HIS A 52 -4.16 4.12 -7.46
N VAL A 53 -3.90 2.92 -6.94
CA VAL A 53 -2.98 1.97 -7.60
C VAL A 53 -3.72 1.17 -8.67
N LEU A 54 -4.91 0.65 -8.36
CA LEU A 54 -5.71 -0.11 -9.33
C LEU A 54 -6.61 0.77 -10.20
N GLY A 55 -6.85 2.03 -9.82
CA GLY A 55 -7.72 2.93 -10.56
C GLY A 55 -9.20 2.53 -10.52
N VAL A 56 -9.65 1.83 -9.47
CA VAL A 56 -11.05 1.39 -9.31
C VAL A 56 -11.71 2.15 -8.17
N SER A 57 -12.88 2.76 -8.39
CA SER A 57 -13.64 3.39 -7.31
C SER A 57 -14.21 2.32 -6.38
N PRO A 58 -13.76 2.21 -5.10
CA PRO A 58 -14.25 1.18 -4.19
C PRO A 58 -15.76 1.33 -3.91
N LYS A 59 -16.24 2.58 -3.89
CA LYS A 59 -17.66 2.91 -3.66
C LYS A 59 -18.58 2.42 -4.77
N HIS A 60 -18.12 2.47 -6.02
CA HIS A 60 -18.96 2.16 -7.19
C HIS A 60 -18.56 0.85 -7.89
N MET A 61 -17.46 0.24 -7.47
CA MET A 61 -16.86 -0.97 -8.06
C MET A 61 -16.69 -0.84 -9.58
N LYS A 62 -16.25 0.34 -10.03
CA LYS A 62 -16.04 0.67 -11.44
C LYS A 62 -14.68 1.31 -11.65
N ALA A 63 -14.07 1.04 -12.79
CA ALA A 63 -12.88 1.72 -13.24
C ALA A 63 -13.11 3.24 -13.27
N LYS A 64 -12.10 3.98 -12.82
CA LYS A 64 -12.07 5.44 -12.88
C LYS A 64 -11.82 5.89 -14.32
N PRO A 65 -12.18 7.13 -14.68
CA PRO A 65 -11.94 7.65 -16.03
C PRO A 65 -10.46 7.88 -16.36
N PHE A 66 -9.56 7.68 -15.39
CA PHE A 66 -8.11 7.73 -15.55
C PHE A 66 -7.50 6.46 -14.99
N ASP A 67 -6.37 6.06 -15.56
CA ASP A 67 -5.69 4.83 -15.19
C ASP A 67 -5.09 4.91 -13.79
N GLY A 68 -5.06 3.75 -13.12
CA GLY A 68 -4.25 3.56 -11.93
C GLY A 68 -2.76 3.48 -12.26
N LEU A 69 -1.95 3.33 -11.23
CA LEU A 69 -0.49 3.18 -11.37
C LEU A 69 -0.09 1.98 -12.24
N PHE A 70 -0.91 0.93 -12.28
CA PHE A 70 -0.66 -0.27 -13.09
C PHE A 70 -1.26 -0.21 -14.51
N GLY A 71 -1.86 0.92 -14.91
CA GLY A 71 -2.60 1.01 -16.17
C GLY A 71 -4.00 0.39 -16.07
N PRO A 72 -4.58 -0.06 -17.20
CA PRO A 72 -5.91 -0.66 -17.23
C PRO A 72 -5.98 -1.99 -16.47
N VAL A 73 -6.79 -2.03 -15.41
CA VAL A 73 -7.06 -3.24 -14.60
C VAL A 73 -8.37 -3.88 -15.07
N LEU A 74 -8.31 -5.16 -15.44
CA LEU A 74 -9.47 -5.96 -15.88
C LEU A 74 -10.24 -6.54 -14.70
N ALA A 75 -9.52 -7.01 -13.68
CA ALA A 75 -10.08 -7.59 -12.47
C ALA A 75 -9.08 -7.54 -11.32
N TYR A 76 -9.58 -7.63 -10.09
CA TYR A 76 -8.76 -7.90 -8.92
C TYR A 76 -9.50 -8.79 -7.93
N PHE A 77 -8.74 -9.55 -7.15
CA PHE A 77 -9.23 -10.35 -6.03
C PHE A 77 -8.34 -10.09 -4.82
N GLY A 78 -8.93 -9.79 -3.67
CA GLY A 78 -8.21 -9.49 -2.43
C GLY A 78 -8.66 -10.39 -1.29
N MET A 79 -7.71 -10.94 -0.53
CA MET A 79 -7.99 -11.69 0.70
C MET A 79 -7.25 -11.04 1.88
N VAL A 80 -7.97 -10.78 2.97
CA VAL A 80 -7.38 -10.29 4.23
C VAL A 80 -7.05 -11.48 5.11
N GLU A 81 -5.83 -11.50 5.62
CA GLU A 81 -5.31 -12.56 6.47
C GLU A 81 -4.62 -11.96 7.71
N THR A 82 -4.52 -12.74 8.78
CA THR A 82 -3.78 -12.34 9.99
C THR A 82 -2.37 -12.91 9.90
N GLN A 83 -1.35 -12.04 9.85
CA GLN A 83 0.05 -12.47 9.90
C GLN A 83 0.48 -12.69 11.35
N GLY A 84 1.51 -13.51 11.55
CA GLY A 84 2.11 -13.77 12.86
C GLY A 84 2.33 -12.49 13.66
N GLY A 85 1.87 -12.47 14.92
CA GLY A 85 1.87 -11.29 15.77
C GLY A 85 0.58 -10.45 15.74
N GLY A 86 -0.43 -10.84 14.94
CA GLY A 86 -1.76 -10.19 14.93
C GLY A 86 -1.90 -9.03 13.94
N THR A 87 -0.92 -8.80 13.07
CA THR A 87 -0.97 -7.75 12.06
C THR A 87 -1.87 -8.16 10.89
N HIS A 88 -2.67 -7.22 10.38
CA HIS A 88 -3.50 -7.44 9.20
C HIS A 88 -2.62 -7.38 7.95
N HIS A 89 -2.77 -8.35 7.06
CA HIS A 89 -2.14 -8.36 5.75
C HIS A 89 -3.17 -8.67 4.66
N VAL A 90 -2.86 -8.26 3.43
CA VAL A 90 -3.72 -8.52 2.27
C VAL A 90 -2.90 -9.18 1.18
N HIS A 91 -3.48 -10.18 0.53
CA HIS A 91 -2.99 -10.72 -0.74
C HIS A 91 -3.90 -10.26 -1.86
N PHE A 92 -3.34 -9.57 -2.86
CA PHE A 92 -4.04 -9.19 -4.06
C PHE A 92 -3.58 -10.03 -5.25
N LEU A 93 -4.54 -10.52 -6.04
CA LEU A 93 -4.35 -10.96 -7.41
C LEU A 93 -4.96 -9.89 -8.31
N VAL A 94 -4.18 -9.41 -9.30
CA VAL A 94 -4.59 -8.32 -10.20
C VAL A 94 -4.37 -8.77 -11.64
N TRP A 95 -5.40 -8.62 -12.47
CA TRP A 95 -5.34 -8.90 -13.90
C TRP A 95 -5.22 -7.57 -14.65
N LEU A 96 -4.08 -7.36 -15.30
CA LEU A 96 -3.80 -6.18 -16.11
C LEU A 96 -4.13 -6.47 -17.58
N ALA A 97 -4.60 -5.46 -18.32
CA ALA A 97 -4.90 -5.61 -19.75
C ALA A 97 -3.65 -5.91 -20.58
N ASP A 98 -2.53 -5.29 -20.21
CA ASP A 98 -1.27 -5.32 -20.97
C ASP A 98 -0.22 -6.27 -20.36
N ALA A 99 -0.65 -7.22 -19.53
CA ALA A 99 0.23 -8.24 -18.95
C ALA A 99 0.01 -9.61 -19.61
N PRO A 100 1.05 -10.45 -19.74
CA PRO A 100 0.87 -11.82 -20.19
C PRO A 100 -0.08 -12.60 -19.26
N PRO A 101 -1.13 -13.24 -19.79
CA PRO A 101 -2.15 -13.87 -18.96
C PRO A 101 -1.70 -15.18 -18.31
N ASN A 102 -0.60 -15.77 -18.77
CA ASN A 102 -0.04 -17.03 -18.27
C ASN A 102 1.45 -17.16 -18.61
N SER A 103 2.09 -18.19 -18.05
CA SER A 103 3.51 -18.47 -18.25
C SER A 103 3.88 -18.65 -19.73
N GLU A 104 3.07 -19.34 -20.53
CA GLU A 104 3.39 -19.53 -21.95
C GLU A 104 3.40 -18.21 -22.73
N ALA A 105 2.46 -17.30 -22.44
CA ALA A 105 2.42 -15.98 -23.06
C ALA A 105 3.61 -15.13 -22.62
N PHE A 106 4.03 -15.25 -21.36
CA PHE A 106 5.23 -14.62 -20.84
C PHE A 106 6.49 -15.14 -21.55
N ASP A 107 6.62 -16.46 -21.66
CA ASP A 107 7.76 -17.11 -22.33
C ASP A 107 7.85 -16.70 -23.80
N ARG A 108 6.70 -16.57 -24.50
CA ARG A 108 6.66 -16.04 -25.86
C ARG A 108 7.10 -14.59 -25.95
N ALA A 109 6.68 -13.74 -25.00
CA ALA A 109 7.11 -12.34 -24.95
C ALA A 109 8.63 -12.25 -24.72
N VAL A 110 9.17 -13.04 -23.80
CA VAL A 110 10.61 -13.15 -23.54
C VAL A 110 11.35 -13.65 -24.79
N ALA A 111 10.84 -14.68 -25.47
CA ALA A 111 11.46 -15.20 -26.69
C ALA A 111 11.46 -14.17 -27.83
N ALA A 112 10.42 -13.35 -27.94
CA ALA A 112 10.29 -12.34 -28.99
C ALA A 112 11.15 -11.08 -28.73
N HIS A 113 11.28 -10.66 -27.47
CA HIS A 113 11.87 -9.38 -27.09
C HIS A 113 13.22 -9.50 -26.35
N GLY A 114 13.60 -10.72 -25.95
CA GLY A 114 14.85 -11.02 -25.24
C GLY A 114 14.98 -10.26 -23.93
N ASP A 115 16.24 -9.92 -23.57
CA ASP A 115 16.58 -9.21 -22.33
C ASP A 115 15.89 -7.85 -22.16
N GLN A 116 15.44 -7.23 -23.26
CA GLN A 116 14.77 -5.94 -23.18
C GLN A 116 13.46 -6.04 -22.40
N TYR A 117 12.73 -7.14 -22.55
CA TYR A 117 11.46 -7.36 -21.84
C TYR A 117 11.67 -7.38 -20.31
N TYR A 118 12.72 -8.06 -19.85
CA TYR A 118 13.07 -8.08 -18.42
C TYR A 118 13.45 -6.69 -17.90
N ARG A 119 14.22 -5.93 -18.69
CA ARG A 119 14.60 -4.54 -18.33
C ARG A 119 13.37 -3.64 -18.24
N ASP A 120 12.41 -3.77 -19.15
CA ASP A 120 11.20 -2.95 -19.14
C ASP A 120 10.34 -3.25 -17.90
N VAL A 121 10.20 -4.52 -17.52
CA VAL A 121 9.53 -4.94 -16.29
C VAL A 121 10.25 -4.44 -15.04
N GLU A 122 11.58 -4.50 -15.02
CA GLU A 122 12.39 -3.97 -13.92
C GLU A 122 12.23 -2.45 -13.78
N VAL A 123 12.34 -1.70 -14.88
CA VAL A 123 12.18 -0.24 -14.92
C VAL A 123 10.80 0.15 -14.43
N PHE A 124 9.76 -0.54 -14.91
CA PHE A 124 8.39 -0.32 -14.44
C PHE A 124 8.27 -0.58 -12.93
N THR A 125 8.78 -1.71 -12.44
CA THR A 125 8.71 -2.09 -11.02
C THR A 125 9.43 -1.06 -10.14
N ASN A 126 10.63 -0.62 -10.53
CA ASN A 126 11.41 0.40 -9.82
C ASN A 126 10.74 1.78 -9.86
N SER A 127 9.94 2.07 -10.89
CA SER A 127 9.20 3.34 -10.97
C SER A 127 8.02 3.43 -10.01
N VAL A 128 7.45 2.29 -9.61
CA VAL A 128 6.20 2.22 -8.81
C VAL A 128 6.43 1.72 -7.39
N VAL A 129 7.46 0.89 -7.17
CA VAL A 129 7.84 0.37 -5.86
C VAL A 129 9.08 1.10 -5.36
N THR A 130 8.94 1.83 -4.27
CA THR A 130 10.08 2.37 -3.52
C THR A 130 9.90 2.04 -2.05
N THR A 131 10.88 1.36 -1.48
CA THR A 131 10.99 1.18 -0.03
C THR A 131 12.14 2.03 0.47
N SER A 132 11.85 3.07 1.24
CA SER A 132 12.87 3.70 2.09
C SER A 132 12.82 3.04 3.45
N MET A 133 13.90 2.34 3.83
CA MET A 133 14.10 2.01 5.24
C MET A 133 14.22 3.33 6.00
N PRO A 134 13.57 3.50 7.16
CA PRO A 134 13.87 4.65 8.00
C PRO A 134 15.38 4.65 8.24
N LEU A 135 16.03 5.78 7.99
CA LEU A 135 17.45 5.99 8.29
C LEU A 135 17.72 5.51 9.71
N SER A 136 18.94 5.02 9.95
CA SER A 136 19.29 4.45 11.26
C SER A 136 18.91 5.45 12.37
N VAL A 137 18.49 4.94 13.53
CA VAL A 137 18.15 5.80 14.69
C VAL A 137 19.34 6.70 15.08
N ALA A 138 20.57 6.30 14.75
CA ALA A 138 21.76 7.12 14.96
C ALA A 138 21.78 8.38 14.06
N ASP A 139 21.26 8.31 12.83
CA ASP A 139 21.23 9.42 11.87
C ASP A 139 20.07 10.40 12.12
N SER A 140 19.03 9.97 12.84
CA SER A 140 17.88 10.81 13.21
C SER A 140 18.13 11.66 14.46
N LEU A 141 19.19 11.37 15.23
CA LEU A 141 19.61 12.15 16.39
C LEU A 141 20.55 13.33 16.06
N LEU A 142 20.95 13.50 14.79
CA LEU A 142 21.90 14.54 14.36
C LEU A 142 21.27 15.78 13.74
N ARG A 143 19.94 15.97 13.82
CA ARG A 143 19.35 17.29 13.55
C ARG A 143 19.15 18.03 14.87
N PRO A 144 19.95 19.07 15.18
CA PRO A 144 19.61 19.97 16.27
C PRO A 144 18.29 20.65 15.90
N LEU A 145 17.29 20.50 16.76
CA LEU A 145 16.15 21.39 16.82
C LEU A 145 16.70 22.80 17.05
N LEU A 146 16.76 23.61 15.98
CA LEU A 146 16.79 25.06 16.12
C LEU A 146 15.33 25.50 16.30
N CYS A 147 15.09 26.21 17.41
CA CYS A 147 13.84 26.81 17.89
C CYS A 147 12.92 27.34 16.80
#